data_AF-A0A662KEG2-F1
#
_entry.id   AF-A0A662KEG2-F1
#
_cell.length_a   1.000
_cell.length_b   1.000
_cell.length_c   1.000
_cell.angle_alpha   90.00
_cell.angle_beta   90.00
_cell.angle_gamma   90.00
#
_symmetry.space_group_name_H-M   'P 1'
#
loop_
_entity.id
_entity.type
_entity.pdbx_description
1 polymer ?
#
loop_
_entity_poly.entity_id
_entity_poly.type
_entity_poly.pdbx_seq_one_letter_code
_entity_poly.pdbx_strand_id
1 'polypeptide(L)' 'DIKKAEIWYRHRGVPGDVKVLSGKDIVSIGKTFMETKTSIIPYHRVLKIIYRGKILFDRNRH' A
#
# COMPACT_ATOMS: atom_id res chain seq x y z
N ASP A 1 13.03 -7.55 1.17
CA ASP A 1 13.14 -6.82 -0.11
C ASP A 1 11.80 -6.20 -0.45
N ILE A 2 11.61 -4.92 -0.10
CA ILE A 2 10.33 -4.24 -0.24
C ILE A 2 9.81 -4.18 -1.69
N LYS A 3 10.69 -4.33 -2.68
CA LYS A 3 10.33 -4.35 -4.11
C LYS A 3 9.38 -5.50 -4.48
N LYS A 4 9.25 -6.50 -3.62
CA LYS A 4 8.35 -7.66 -3.78
C LYS A 4 7.04 -7.51 -2.99
N ALA A 5 6.81 -6.34 -2.41
CA ALA A 5 5.56 -6.00 -1.72
C ALA A 5 4.57 -5.36 -2.71
N GLU A 6 3.29 -5.56 -2.45
CA GLU A 6 2.17 -4.89 -3.10
C GLU A 6 1.29 -4.30 -2.00
N ILE A 7 1.08 -3.00 -2.07
CA ILE A 7 0.33 -2.24 -1.08
C ILE A 7 -0.97 -1.79 -1.73
N TRP A 8 -2.07 -2.29 -1.20
CA TRP A 8 -3.42 -1.91 -1.61
C TRP A 8 -3.90 -0.82 -0.67
N TYR A 9 -4.27 0.33 -1.22
CA TYR A 9 -4.71 1.48 -0.44
C TYR A 9 -5.95 2.13 -1.03
N ARG A 10 -6.71 2.78 -0.15
CA ARG A 10 -7.92 3.52 -0.52
C ARG A 10 -7.54 4.83 -1.20
N HIS A 11 -8.06 5.05 -2.41
CA HIS A 11 -7.87 6.27 -3.19
C HIS A 11 -9.23 6.74 -3.69
N ARG A 12 -9.67 7.92 -3.25
CA ARG A 12 -10.99 8.47 -3.63
C ARG A 12 -10.95 8.99 -5.06
N GLY A 13 -12.03 8.76 -5.81
CA GLY A 13 -12.19 9.30 -7.16
C GLY A 13 -11.74 8.38 -8.29
N VAL A 14 -11.56 7.08 -8.01
CA VAL A 14 -11.35 6.04 -9.02
C VAL A 14 -12.42 4.97 -8.89
N PRO A 15 -12.84 4.31 -9.99
CA PRO A 15 -13.75 3.18 -9.92
C PRO A 15 -13.20 2.10 -8.97
N GLY A 16 -13.97 1.76 -7.92
CA GLY A 16 -13.57 0.78 -6.91
C GLY A 16 -12.80 1.35 -5.71
N ASP A 17 -12.51 2.66 -5.67
CA ASP A 17 -11.89 3.40 -4.55
C ASP A 17 -10.57 2.81 -4.00
N VAL A 18 -9.91 1.93 -4.76
CA VAL A 18 -8.70 1.20 -4.35
C VAL A 18 -7.66 1.27 -5.45
N LYS A 19 -6.41 1.47 -5.05
CA LYS A 19 -5.26 1.45 -5.94
C LYS A 19 -4.17 0.55 -5.37
N VAL A 20 -3.41 -0.08 -6.26
CA VAL A 20 -2.30 -0.98 -5.90
C VAL A 20 -0.99 -0.29 -6.22
N LEU A 21 -0.09 -0.29 -5.25
CA LEU A 21 1.27 0.21 -5.39
C LEU A 21 2.26 -0.94 -5.29
N SER A 22 3.20 -1.02 -6.24
CA SER A 22 4.35 -1.90 -6.08
C SER A 22 5.34 -1.29 -5.09
N GLY A 23 5.89 -2.09 -4.19
CA GLY A 23 6.95 -1.65 -3.29
C GLY A 23 8.25 -1.24 -4.00
N LYS A 24 8.34 -1.41 -5.33
CA LYS A 24 9.38 -0.81 -6.19
C LYS A 24 9.27 0.71 -6.27
N ASP A 25 8.07 1.25 -6.09
CA ASP A 25 7.79 2.69 -6.19
C ASP A 25 7.85 3.40 -4.84
N ILE A 26 8.07 2.64 -3.75
CA ILE A 26 8.31 3.20 -2.42
C ILE A 26 9.71 3.82 -2.41
N VAL A 27 9.75 5.11 -2.09
CA VAL A 27 10.98 5.88 -1.90
C VAL A 27 11.41 5.81 -0.44
N SER A 28 10.46 5.98 0.49
CA SER A 28 10.73 5.97 1.92
C SER A 28 9.52 5.47 2.73
N ILE A 29 9.78 4.93 3.91
CA ILE A 29 8.78 4.45 4.86
C ILE A 29 8.91 5.29 6.12
N GLY A 30 7.95 6.18 6.35
CA GLY A 30 7.87 7.00 7.56
C GLY A 30 7.17 6.27 8.71
N LYS A 31 7.02 6.95 9.86
CA LYS A 31 6.28 6.42 11.02
C LYS A 31 4.76 6.37 10.80
N THR A 32 4.21 7.27 10.00
CA THR A 32 2.75 7.45 9.83
C THR A 32 2.28 7.37 8.37
N PHE A 33 3.23 7.38 7.43
CA PHE A 33 2.97 7.36 5.99
C PHE A 33 4.10 6.67 5.24
N MET A 34 3.79 6.17 4.05
CA MET A 34 4.75 5.73 3.05
C MET A 34 4.87 6.79 1.96
N GLU A 35 6.08 7.12 1.57
CA GLU A 35 6.37 8.00 0.45
C GLU A 35 6.71 7.18 -0.78
N THR A 36 6.07 7.52 -1.89
CA THR A 36 6.25 6.86 -3.19
C THR A 36 6.69 7.89 -4.21
N LYS A 37 7.18 7.43 -5.37
CA LYS A 37 7.63 8.33 -6.44
C LYS A 37 6.55 9.33 -6.90
N THR A 38 5.28 8.98 -6.76
CA THR A 38 4.17 9.79 -7.30
C THR A 38 3.27 10.39 -6.21
N SER A 39 3.30 9.86 -5.00
CA SER A 39 2.31 10.21 -3.96
C SER A 39 2.75 9.79 -2.55
N ILE A 40 2.14 10.40 -1.53
CA ILE A 40 2.28 9.99 -0.13
C ILE A 40 1.03 9.21 0.28
N ILE A 41 1.23 8.04 0.89
CA ILE A 41 0.16 7.12 1.30
C ILE A 41 0.15 7.00 2.84
N PRO A 42 -0.86 7.54 3.52
CA PRO A 42 -1.03 7.35 4.96
C PRO A 42 -1.40 5.90 5.32
N TYR A 43 -0.89 5.38 6.44
CA TYR A 43 -1.16 3.98 6.85
C TYR A 43 -2.61 3.68 7.14
N HIS A 44 -3.36 4.65 7.65
CA HIS A 44 -4.79 4.48 7.88
C HIS A 44 -5.59 4.26 6.58
N ARG A 45 -5.00 4.49 5.40
CA ARG A 45 -5.61 4.19 4.09
C ARG A 45 -5.19 2.84 3.52
N VAL A 46 -4.19 2.18 4.11
CA VAL A 46 -3.74 0.87 3.67
C VAL A 46 -4.80 -0.16 4.04
N LEU A 47 -5.20 -0.94 3.04
CA LEU A 47 -6.20 -1.99 3.17
C LEU A 47 -5.53 -3.36 3.26
N LYS A 48 -4.54 -3.62 2.41
CA LYS A 48 -3.91 -4.93 2.30
C LYS A 48 -2.46 -4.80 1.89
N ILE A 49 -1.61 -5.63 2.47
CA ILE A 49 -0.20 -5.74 2.09
C ILE A 49 0.06 -7.18 1.71
N ILE A 50 0.51 -7.39 0.48
CA ILE A 50 0.93 -8.70 -0.03
C ILE A 50 2.44 -8.66 -0.20
N TYR A 51 3.12 -9.71 0.23
CA TYR A 51 4.56 -9.86 0.05
C TYR A 51 4.84 -11.24 -0.52
N ARG A 52 5.42 -11.28 -1.74
CA ARG A 52 5.71 -12.55 -2.44
C ARG A 52 4.49 -13.48 -2.51
N GLY A 53 3.31 -12.92 -2.83
CA GLY A 53 2.05 -13.66 -2.90
C GLY A 53 1.42 -14.04 -1.56
N LYS A 54 2.06 -13.72 -0.42
CA LYS A 54 1.49 -13.94 0.92
C LYS A 54 0.88 -12.65 1.46
N ILE A 55 -0.34 -12.73 1.98
CA ILE A 55 -0.98 -11.61 2.65
C ILE A 55 -0.30 -11.42 4.00
N LEU A 56 0.40 -10.30 4.19
CA LEU A 56 1.02 -9.93 5.47
C LEU A 56 0.09 -9.09 6.34
N PHE A 57 -0.79 -8.32 5.70
CA PHE A 57 -1.76 -7.47 6.37
C PHE A 57 -3.03 -7.42 5.53
N ASP A 58 -4.18 -7.50 6.20
CA ASP A 58 -5.48 -7.30 5.60
C ASP A 58 -6.39 -6.68 6.64
N ARG A 59 -6.89 -5.48 6.35
CA ARG A 59 -7.71 -4.70 7.26
C ARG A 59 -9.13 -5.25 7.40
N ASN A 60 -9.61 -6.01 6.41
CA ASN A 60 -10.95 -6.59 6.44
C ASN A 60 -10.97 -8.02 7.01
N ARG A 61 -9.80 -8.55 7.39
CA ARG A 61 -9.68 -9.90 7.94
C ARG A 61 -9.74 -9.81 9.47
N HIS A 62 -10.94 -10.01 10.01
CA HIS A 62 -11.17 -10.31 11.43
C HIS A 62 -10.94 -11.79 11.71
#